data_AF-A0A5E6M5Q2-F1
#
_entry.id   AF-A0A5E6M5Q2-F1
#
_cell.length_a   1.000
_cell.length_b   1.000
_cell.length_c   1.000
_cell.angle_alpha   90.00
_cell.angle_beta   90.00
_cell.angle_gamma   90.00
#
_symmetry.space_group_name_H-M   'P 1'
#
loop_
_entity.id
_entity.type
_entity.pdbx_description
1 polymer ?
#
loop_
_entity_poly.entity_id
_entity_poly.type
_entity_poly.pdbx_seq_one_letter_code
_entity_poly.pdbx_strand_id
1 'polypeptide(L)' 'MFDLLAQGGWIEAALADRLKRMVGFRNVAMHDYQALQIPIVVRILTAHLEDFLEFSRSLLLRDAARAKP' A
#
# COMPACT_ATOMS: atom_id res chain seq x y z
N MET A 1 -0.58 -10.43 4.81
CA MET A 1 -1.55 -10.08 3.74
C MET A 1 -0.85 -9.71 2.44
N PHE A 2 -0.16 -8.56 2.35
CA PHE A 2 0.52 -8.14 1.11
C PHE A 2 1.55 -9.16 0.60
N ASP A 3 2.27 -9.83 1.50
CA ASP A 3 3.18 -10.92 1.12
C ASP A 3 2.47 -12.10 0.45
N LEU A 4 1.24 -12.43 0.88
CA LEU A 4 0.45 -13.49 0.26
C LEU A 4 -0.01 -13.09 -1.15
N LEU A 5 -0.32 -11.81 -1.36
CA LEU A 5 -0.66 -11.29 -2.68
C LEU A 5 0.55 -11.32 -3.62
N ALA A 6 1.74 -10.97 -3.12
CA ALA A 6 2.98 -11.08 -3.88
C ALA A 6 3.35 -12.53 -4.20
N GLN A 7 3.22 -13.44 -3.23
CA GLN A 7 3.43 -14.89 -3.45
C GLN A 7 2.45 -15.47 -4.47
N GLY A 8 1.21 -14.99 -4.48
CA GLY A 8 0.23 -15.34 -5.50
C GLY A 8 0.46 -14.64 -6.85
N GLY A 9 1.49 -13.80 -6.98
CA GLY A 9 1.83 -13.02 -8.18
C GLY A 9 0.89 -11.85 -8.47
N TRP A 10 -0.04 -11.53 -7.57
CA TRP A 10 -1.04 -10.48 -7.79
C TRP A 10 -0.44 -9.08 -7.82
N ILE A 11 0.68 -8.91 -7.13
CA ILE A 11 1.46 -7.67 -7.07
C ILE A 11 2.94 -8.02 -7.02
N GLU A 12 3.79 -7.08 -7.45
CA GLU A 12 5.24 -7.21 -7.32
C GLU A 12 5.68 -7.22 -5.86
N ALA A 13 6.74 -7.97 -5.54
CA ALA A 13 7.28 -8.04 -4.18
C ALA A 13 7.72 -6.65 -3.66
N ALA A 14 8.30 -5.83 -4.54
CA ALA A 14 8.68 -4.46 -4.21
C ALA A 14 7.47 -3.58 -3.84
N LEU A 15 6.32 -3.78 -4.50
CA LEU A 15 5.08 -3.06 -4.18
C LEU A 15 4.51 -3.53 -2.83
N ALA A 16 4.55 -4.83 -2.55
CA ALA A 16 4.16 -5.36 -1.24
C ALA A 16 5.00 -4.77 -0.10
N ASP A 17 6.32 -4.60 -0.29
CA ASP A 17 7.20 -3.98 0.70
C ASP A 17 6.92 -2.50 0.93
N ARG A 18 6.62 -1.73 -0.13
CA ARG A 18 6.22 -0.32 0.00
C ARG A 18 4.91 -0.18 0.77
N LEU A 19 3.89 -0.98 0.43
CA LEU A 19 2.58 -0.97 1.10
C LEU A 19 2.69 -1.34 2.59
N LYS A 20 3.51 -2.32 2.95
CA LYS A 20 3.76 -2.68 4.37
C LYS A 20 4.38 -1.53 5.15
N ARG A 21 5.35 -0.81 4.58
CA ARG A 21 5.99 0.36 5.22
C ARG A 21 4.99 1.50 5.42
N MET A 22 4.16 1.78 4.42
CA MET A 22 3.11 2.80 4.53
C MET A 22 2.11 2.49 5.65
N VAL A 23 1.59 1.26 5.71
CA VAL A 23 0.64 0.85 6.77
C VAL A 23 1.31 0.83 8.15
N GLY A 24 2.56 0.37 8.23
CA GLY A 24 3.36 0.41 9.46
C GLY A 24 3.54 1.84 9.98
N PHE A 25 3.85 2.79 9.09
CA PHE A 25 3.95 4.20 9.44
C PHE A 25 2.61 4.77 9.92
N ARG A 26 1.51 4.49 9.23
CA ARG A 26 0.16 4.89 9.68
C ARG A 26 -0.15 4.36 11.08
N ASN A 27 0.22 3.12 11.37
CA ASN A 27 -0.01 2.52 12.68
C ASN A 27 0.80 3.19 13.79
N VAL A 28 2.09 3.48 13.55
CA VAL A 28 2.91 4.25 14.50
C VAL A 28 2.34 5.66 14.67
N ALA A 29 1.99 6.32 13.56
CA ALA A 29 1.43 7.66 13.57
C ALA A 29 0.11 7.75 14.35
N MET A 30 -0.68 6.68 14.31
CA MET A 30 -1.95 6.57 15.02
C MET A 30 -1.81 6.40 16.53
N HIS A 31 -0.74 5.75 16.98
CA HIS A 31 -0.53 5.50 18.40
C HIS A 31 0.21 6.65 19.08
N ASP A 32 1.00 7.44 18.34
CA ASP A 32 1.89 8.49 18.89
C ASP A 32 1.43 9.93 18.55
N TYR A 33 0.13 10.13 18.29
CA TYR A 33 -0.45 11.38 17.79
C TYR A 33 -0.07 12.64 18.59
N GLN A 34 0.24 12.52 19.88
CA GLN A 34 0.59 13.68 20.72
C GLN A 34 2.02 14.20 20.47
N ALA A 35 2.93 13.40 19.91
CA ALA A 35 4.32 13.79 19.65
C ALA A 35 4.63 14.07 18.16
N LEU A 36 3.69 13.78 17.26
CA LEU A 36 3.91 13.85 15.82
C LEU A 36 3.66 15.24 15.23
N GLN A 37 4.59 15.69 14.39
CA GLN A 37 4.37 16.84 13.53
C GLN A 37 3.38 16.46 12.42
N ILE A 38 2.12 16.85 12.60
CA ILE A 38 1.00 16.62 11.65
C ILE A 38 1.38 16.86 10.17
N PRO A 39 2.16 17.90 9.80
CA PRO A 39 2.56 18.11 8.40
C PRO A 39 3.41 16.97 7.81
N ILE A 40 4.26 16.32 8.62
CA ILE A 40 5.09 15.19 8.20
C ILE A 40 4.22 13.95 7.99
N VAL A 41 3.27 13.72 8.90
CA VAL A 41 2.31 12.60 8.79
C VAL A 41 1.47 12.75 7.52
N VAL A 42 0.93 13.95 7.26
CA VAL A 42 0.15 14.23 6.05
C VAL A 42 0.99 13.98 4.80
N ARG A 43 2.24 14.47 4.77
CA ARG A 43 3.12 14.35 3.60
C ARG A 43 3.53 12.91 3.31
N ILE A 44 3.76 12.10 4.34
CA ILE A 44 4.06 10.67 4.16
C ILE A 44 2.80 9.93 3.70
N LEU A 45 1.63 10.21 4.31
CA LEU A 45 0.38 9.60 3.88
C LEU A 45 0.04 9.96 2.42
N THR A 46 0.26 11.20 1.98
CA THR A 46 -0.04 11.62 0.61
C THR A 46 1.00 11.14 -0.41
N ALA A 47 2.28 11.08 -0.05
CA ALA A 47 3.34 10.61 -0.94
C ALA A 47 3.21 9.13 -1.32
N HIS A 48 2.60 8.31 -0.46
CA HIS A 48 2.40 6.88 -0.72
C HIS A 48 1.01 6.54 -1.29
N LEU A 49 0.17 7.53 -1.60
CA LEU A 49 -1.11 7.29 -2.28
C LEU A 49 -0.92 6.69 -3.68
N GLU A 50 0.20 6.99 -4.35
CA GLU A 50 0.52 6.40 -5.66
C GLU A 50 0.73 4.88 -5.56
N ASP A 51 1.36 4.39 -4.48
CA ASP A 51 1.52 2.95 -4.23
C ASP A 51 0.15 2.26 -4.09
N PHE A 52 -0.84 2.95 -3.51
CA PHE A 52 -2.21 2.43 -3.39
C PHE A 52 -2.95 2.42 -4.73
N LEU A 53 -2.70 3.40 -5.60
CA LEU A 53 -3.23 3.41 -6.96
C LEU A 53 -2.61 2.29 -7.81
N GLU A 54 -1.30 2.07 -7.68
CA GLU A 54 -0.58 0.98 -8.34
C GLU A 54 -1.13 -0.38 -7.89
N PHE A 55 -1.35 -0.56 -6.58
CA PHE A 55 -2.00 -1.74 -6.01
C PHE A 55 -3.39 -1.99 -6.62
N SER A 56 -4.24 -0.96 -6.62
CA SER A 56 -5.62 -1.05 -7.13
C SER A 56 -5.65 -1.41 -8.62
N ARG A 57 -4.75 -0.79 -9.41
CA ARG A 57 -4.58 -1.09 -10.84
C ARG A 57 -4.17 -2.55 -11.06
N SER A 58 -3.19 -3.06 -10.32
CA SER A 58 -2.71 -4.43 -10.45
C SER A 58 -3.81 -5.46 -10.17
N LEU A 59 -4.64 -5.22 -9.14
CA LEU A 59 -5.79 -6.07 -8.84
C LEU A 59 -6.83 -6.06 -9.96
N LEU A 60 -7.22 -4.87 -10.45
CA LEU A 60 -8.21 -4.73 -11.51
C LEU A 60 -7.76 -5.36 -12.83
N LEU A 61 -6.50 -5.17 -13.22
CA LEU A 61 -5.95 -5.76 -14.44
C LEU A 61 -5.94 -7.30 -14.36
N ARG A 62 -5.59 -7.84 -13.21
CA ARG A 62 -5.54 -9.28 -13.00
C ARG A 62 -6.93 -9.91 -12.92
N ASP A 63 -7.89 -9.22 -12.31
CA ASP A 63 -9.30 -9.65 -12.31
C ASP A 63 -9.88 -9.65 -13.73
N ALA A 64 -9.66 -8.57 -14.50
CA ALA A 64 -10.08 -8.49 -15.90
C ALA A 64 -9.43 -9.56 -16.79
N ALA A 65 -8.15 -9.90 -16.55
CA ALA A 65 -7.46 -10.98 -17.27
C ALA A 65 -8.05 -12.37 -16.94
N ARG A 66 -8.58 -12.55 -15.73
CA ARG A 66 -9.22 -13.79 -15.28
C ARG A 66 -10.69 -13.89 -15.74
N ALA A 67 -11.33 -12.75 -16.03
CA ALA A 67 -12.71 -12.66 -16.55
C ALA A 67 -12.80 -12.84 -18.08
N LYS A 68 -11.67 -12.95 -18.78
CA LYS A 68 -11.64 -13.24 -20.22
C LYS A 68 -11.85 -14.75 -20.44
N PRO A 69 -12.87 -15.16 -21.22
CA PRO A 69 -13.20 -16.57 -21.46
C PRO A 69 -12.10 -17.30 -22.25
#